data_AF-A0A843DK39-F1
#
_entry.id   AF-A0A843DK39-F1
#
_cell.length_a   1.000
_cell.length_b   1.000
_cell.length_c   1.000
_cell.angle_alpha   90.00
_cell.angle_beta   90.00
_cell.angle_gamma   90.00
#
_symmetry.space_group_name_H-M   'P 1'
#
loop_
_entity.id
_entity.type
_entity.pdbx_description
1 polymer ?
#
loop_
_entity_poly.entity_id
_entity_poly.type
_entity_poly.pdbx_seq_one_letter_code
_entity_poly.pdbx_strand_id
1 'polypeptide(L)'
;ARGHIDLSLKDVNEHQRREKIQDWKNEQKAHKWIGFASDASKIPAKEIEEAMYAEYASLYSAFEDIVLEPEKTLAKFALSEEGKAALQKMAEENVKIQKVTISAILELVSNKPDGVNIIRRALRSAAPKIDGAEIEILYLGAPNYRIKVTATDYKKAERALEKASDAAIGVMVRAEGTGKLIRKQK
;
A
#
# COMPACT_ATOMS: atom_id res chain seq x y z
N ALA A 1 -43.10 -21.98 -2.32
CA ALA A 1 -42.71 -22.47 -0.99
C ALA A 1 -42.37 -21.26 -0.12
N ARG A 2 -42.92 -21.12 1.07
CA ARG A 2 -42.59 -20.01 1.99
C ARG A 2 -41.17 -20.27 2.52
N GLY A 3 -40.22 -19.42 2.14
CA GLY A 3 -38.80 -19.54 2.50
C GLY A 3 -38.57 -19.21 3.97
N HIS A 4 -38.90 -20.13 4.86
CA HIS A 4 -38.62 -20.02 6.28
C HIS A 4 -37.12 -20.27 6.52
N ILE A 5 -36.47 -19.36 7.23
CA ILE A 5 -35.05 -19.43 7.62
C ILE A 5 -35.00 -19.46 9.13
N ASP A 6 -34.59 -20.59 9.71
CA ASP A 6 -34.38 -20.74 11.14
C ASP A 6 -32.91 -20.43 11.48
N LEU A 7 -32.68 -19.54 12.44
CA LEU A 7 -31.35 -19.12 12.88
C LEU A 7 -31.17 -19.45 14.37
N SER A 8 -29.99 -19.94 14.74
CA SER A 8 -29.63 -20.29 16.11
C SER A 8 -28.47 -19.43 16.60
N LEU A 9 -28.67 -18.74 17.72
CA LEU A 9 -27.62 -17.95 18.36
C LEU A 9 -26.63 -18.83 19.15
N LYS A 10 -27.10 -19.99 19.63
CA LYS A 10 -26.31 -20.89 20.50
C LYS A 10 -25.27 -21.68 19.73
N ASP A 11 -25.53 -21.95 18.45
CA ASP A 11 -24.65 -22.76 17.59
C ASP A 11 -23.49 -21.95 17.00
N VAL A 12 -23.38 -20.65 17.32
CA VAL A 12 -22.31 -19.76 16.84
C VAL A 12 -21.15 -19.74 17.83
N ASN A 13 -19.97 -20.17 17.38
CA ASN A 13 -18.73 -20.11 18.18
C ASN A 13 -18.21 -18.65 18.29
N GLU A 14 -17.44 -18.35 19.33
CA GLU A 14 -16.81 -17.04 19.55
C GLU A 14 -15.91 -16.61 18.38
N HIS A 15 -15.16 -17.54 17.77
CA HIS A 15 -14.34 -17.23 16.60
C HIS A 15 -15.19 -16.77 15.41
N GLN A 16 -16.22 -17.53 15.05
CA GLN A 16 -17.17 -17.20 13.99
C GLN A 16 -17.90 -15.88 14.27
N ARG A 17 -18.29 -15.66 15.54
CA ARG A 17 -18.89 -14.39 15.96
C ARG A 17 -17.95 -13.21 15.72
N ARG A 18 -16.67 -13.33 16.08
CA ARG A 18 -15.68 -12.26 15.89
C ARG A 18 -15.42 -11.98 14.41
N GLU A 19 -15.24 -13.02 13.60
CA GLU A 19 -15.08 -12.88 12.15
C GLU A 19 -16.29 -12.20 11.53
N LYS A 20 -17.50 -12.69 11.83
CA LYS A 20 -18.71 -12.11 11.23
C LYS A 20 -18.96 -10.67 11.65
N ILE A 21 -18.60 -10.29 12.88
CA ILE A 21 -18.64 -8.89 13.33
C ILE A 21 -17.64 -8.04 12.54
N GLN A 22 -16.45 -8.56 12.25
CA GLN A 22 -15.45 -7.86 11.47
C GLN A 22 -15.92 -7.66 10.02
N ASP A 23 -16.45 -8.72 9.40
CA ASP A 23 -17.02 -8.66 8.05
C ASP A 23 -18.16 -7.65 7.98
N TRP A 24 -19.08 -7.69 8.95
CA TRP A 24 -20.19 -6.73 9.03
C TRP A 24 -19.68 -5.29 9.16
N LYS A 25 -18.66 -5.04 9.99
CA LYS A 25 -18.04 -3.70 10.11
C LYS A 25 -17.35 -3.26 8.81
N ASN A 26 -16.74 -4.19 8.09
CA ASN A 26 -16.08 -3.93 6.81
C ASN A 26 -17.12 -3.58 5.73
N GLU A 27 -18.22 -4.35 5.64
CA GLU A 27 -19.34 -4.04 4.75
C GLU A 27 -19.98 -2.69 5.05
N GLN A 28 -20.21 -2.36 6.32
CA GLN A 28 -20.75 -1.06 6.71
C GLN A 28 -19.84 0.12 6.29
N LYS A 29 -18.52 -0.09 6.23
CA LYS A 29 -17.60 0.92 5.69
C LYS A 29 -17.71 1.00 4.17
N ALA A 30 -17.73 -0.14 3.49
CA ALA A 30 -17.85 -0.20 2.04
C ALA A 30 -19.13 0.50 1.55
N HIS A 31 -20.28 0.25 2.18
CA HIS A 31 -21.52 0.97 1.88
C HIS A 31 -21.40 2.49 2.05
N LYS A 32 -20.72 2.96 3.10
CA LYS A 32 -20.47 4.40 3.29
C LYS A 32 -19.60 4.97 2.18
N TRP A 33 -18.56 4.25 1.77
CA TRP A 33 -17.68 4.67 0.67
C TRP A 33 -18.41 4.72 -0.66
N ILE A 34 -19.30 3.76 -0.93
CA ILE A 34 -20.16 3.79 -2.12
C ILE A 34 -21.11 4.97 -2.06
N GLY A 35 -21.67 5.30 -0.88
CA GLY A 35 -22.47 6.52 -0.70
C GLY A 35 -21.70 7.78 -1.11
N PHE A 36 -20.46 7.93 -0.66
CA PHE A 36 -19.62 9.06 -1.07
C PHE A 36 -19.24 9.03 -2.55
N ALA A 37 -18.98 7.84 -3.11
CA ALA A 37 -18.68 7.69 -4.55
C ALA A 37 -19.91 8.02 -5.42
N SER A 38 -21.11 7.64 -4.97
CA SER A 38 -22.40 7.98 -5.56
C SER A 38 -22.60 9.50 -5.60
N ASP A 39 -22.37 10.18 -4.48
CA ASP A 39 -22.49 11.64 -4.41
C ASP A 39 -21.50 12.36 -5.35
N ALA A 40 -20.28 11.82 -5.49
CA ALA A 40 -19.25 12.39 -6.36
C ALA A 40 -19.52 12.15 -7.86
N SER A 41 -20.04 10.97 -8.22
CA SER A 41 -20.28 10.56 -9.61
C SER A 41 -21.70 10.85 -10.10
N LYS A 42 -22.63 11.22 -9.21
CA LYS A 42 -24.08 11.35 -9.46
C LYS A 42 -24.76 10.05 -9.92
N ILE A 43 -24.10 8.91 -9.75
CA ILE A 43 -24.66 7.58 -10.03
C ILE A 43 -25.36 7.09 -8.76
N PRO A 44 -26.56 6.50 -8.84
CA PRO A 44 -27.22 5.93 -7.67
C PRO A 44 -26.34 4.87 -6.98
N ALA A 45 -26.16 4.99 -5.66
CA ALA A 45 -25.42 4.02 -4.85
C ALA A 45 -25.84 2.56 -5.11
N LYS A 46 -27.14 2.31 -5.34
CA LYS A 46 -27.67 0.98 -5.62
C LYS A 46 -27.12 0.38 -6.92
N GLU A 47 -26.93 1.19 -7.96
CA GLU A 47 -26.37 0.75 -9.24
C GLU A 47 -24.89 0.37 -9.09
N ILE A 48 -24.15 1.15 -8.29
CA ILE A 48 -22.77 0.84 -7.92
C ILE A 48 -22.69 -0.46 -7.13
N GLU A 49 -23.55 -0.64 -6.13
CA GLU A 49 -23.62 -1.86 -5.32
C GLU A 49 -23.95 -3.08 -6.18
N GLU A 50 -24.95 -3.00 -7.06
CA GLU A 50 -25.33 -4.09 -7.96
C GLU A 50 -24.18 -4.48 -8.90
N ALA A 51 -23.48 -3.49 -9.47
CA ALA A 51 -22.32 -3.74 -10.33
C ALA A 51 -21.16 -4.40 -9.57
N MET A 52 -20.93 -4.03 -8.31
CA MET A 52 -19.89 -4.66 -7.48
C MET A 52 -20.31 -6.07 -7.03
N TYR A 53 -21.56 -6.26 -6.62
CA TYR A 53 -22.10 -7.56 -6.17
C TYR A 53 -22.17 -8.61 -7.28
N ALA A 54 -22.24 -8.18 -8.55
CA ALA A 54 -22.19 -9.10 -9.69
C ALA A 54 -20.87 -9.88 -9.77
N GLU A 55 -19.77 -9.26 -9.36
CA GLU A 55 -18.41 -9.82 -9.44
C GLU A 55 -17.85 -10.24 -8.08
N TYR A 56 -18.35 -9.64 -6.99
CA TYR A 56 -17.84 -9.85 -5.64
C TYR A 56 -18.95 -10.18 -4.64
N ALA A 57 -18.68 -11.16 -3.77
CA ALA A 57 -19.59 -11.48 -2.66
C ALA A 57 -19.51 -10.47 -1.50
N SER A 58 -18.45 -9.67 -1.44
CA SER A 58 -18.21 -8.64 -0.42
C SER A 58 -17.77 -7.34 -1.10
N LEU A 59 -18.41 -6.24 -0.73
CA LEU A 59 -18.05 -4.92 -1.28
C LEU A 59 -16.68 -4.50 -0.79
N TYR A 60 -16.32 -4.86 0.45
CA TYR A 60 -15.04 -4.51 1.03
C TYR A 60 -13.87 -5.17 0.31
N SER A 61 -13.98 -6.45 -0.07
CA SER A 61 -12.92 -7.13 -0.84
C SER A 61 -12.77 -6.54 -2.24
N ALA A 62 -13.86 -6.11 -2.87
CA ALA A 62 -13.80 -5.39 -4.13
C ALA A 62 -12.99 -4.08 -3.98
N PHE A 63 -13.19 -3.33 -2.89
CA PHE A 63 -12.38 -2.15 -2.60
C PHE A 63 -10.89 -2.46 -2.37
N GLU A 64 -10.55 -3.59 -1.73
CA GLU A 64 -9.15 -4.02 -1.59
C GLU A 64 -8.50 -4.30 -2.94
N ASP A 65 -9.22 -5.01 -3.82
CA ASP A 65 -8.76 -5.32 -5.18
C ASP A 65 -8.66 -4.09 -6.07
N ILE A 66 -9.52 -3.08 -5.87
CA ILE A 66 -9.41 -1.78 -6.57
C ILE A 66 -8.10 -1.09 -6.21
N VAL A 67 -7.64 -1.15 -4.96
CA VAL A 67 -6.35 -0.51 -4.60
C VAL A 67 -5.14 -1.33 -5.08
N LEU A 68 -5.27 -2.66 -5.13
CA LEU A 68 -4.18 -3.53 -5.60
C LEU A 68 -4.00 -3.53 -7.11
N GLU A 69 -5.10 -3.67 -7.86
CA GLU A 69 -5.12 -3.74 -9.32
C GLU A 69 -6.26 -2.87 -9.90
N PRO A 70 -6.15 -1.53 -9.86
CA PRO A 70 -7.25 -0.62 -10.20
C PRO A 70 -7.82 -0.87 -11.61
N GLU A 71 -6.96 -0.91 -12.62
CA GLU A 71 -7.39 -1.02 -14.02
C GLU A 71 -8.14 -2.33 -14.29
N LYS A 72 -7.62 -3.44 -13.78
CA LYS A 72 -8.19 -4.78 -14.01
C LYS A 72 -9.49 -4.98 -13.22
N THR A 73 -9.57 -4.45 -12.01
CA THR A 73 -10.76 -4.59 -11.17
C THR A 73 -11.88 -3.68 -11.66
N LEU A 74 -11.58 -2.42 -11.98
CA LEU A 74 -12.57 -1.46 -12.49
C LEU A 74 -13.09 -1.84 -13.87
N ALA A 75 -12.31 -2.53 -14.70
CA ALA A 75 -12.75 -3.03 -16.00
C ALA A 75 -13.87 -4.09 -15.90
N LYS A 76 -13.98 -4.79 -14.77
CA LYS A 76 -15.05 -5.79 -14.55
C LYS A 76 -16.39 -5.14 -14.22
N PHE A 77 -16.39 -3.94 -13.65
CA PHE A 77 -17.62 -3.26 -13.26
C PHE A 77 -18.25 -2.58 -14.47
N ALA A 78 -19.54 -2.88 -14.69
CA ALA A 78 -20.37 -2.24 -15.70
C ALA A 78 -20.82 -0.84 -15.23
N LEU A 79 -19.85 0.07 -15.01
CA LEU A 79 -20.06 1.44 -14.56
C LEU A 79 -19.48 2.45 -15.56
N SER A 80 -19.96 3.69 -15.51
CA SER A 80 -19.34 4.79 -16.27
C SER A 80 -17.93 5.08 -15.75
N GLU A 81 -17.10 5.71 -16.59
CA GLU A 81 -15.73 6.09 -16.21
C GLU A 81 -15.70 7.04 -15.01
N GLU A 82 -16.72 7.89 -14.85
CA GLU A 82 -16.86 8.78 -13.69
C GLU A 82 -17.12 7.99 -12.39
N GLY A 83 -17.96 6.95 -12.47
CA GLY A 83 -18.21 6.04 -11.35
C GLY A 83 -16.97 5.24 -10.96
N LYS A 84 -16.23 4.72 -11.94
CA LYS A 84 -14.96 4.00 -11.71
C LYS A 84 -13.92 4.91 -11.08
N ALA A 85 -13.75 6.14 -11.57
CA ALA A 85 -12.81 7.10 -11.01
C ALA A 85 -13.18 7.49 -9.57
N ALA A 86 -14.47 7.69 -9.28
CA ALA A 86 -14.94 7.98 -7.93
C ALA A 86 -14.65 6.80 -6.97
N LEU A 87 -14.92 5.57 -7.40
CA LEU A 87 -14.61 4.36 -6.62
C LEU A 87 -13.11 4.21 -6.36
N GLN A 88 -12.27 4.42 -7.39
CA GLN A 88 -10.82 4.34 -7.24
C GLN A 88 -10.32 5.34 -6.19
N LYS A 89 -10.76 6.60 -6.28
CA LYS A 89 -10.39 7.64 -5.32
C LYS A 89 -10.81 7.27 -3.90
N MET A 90 -12.06 6.81 -3.74
CA MET A 90 -12.57 6.39 -2.43
C MET A 90 -11.78 5.21 -1.86
N ALA A 91 -11.39 4.25 -2.71
CA ALA A 91 -10.59 3.10 -2.34
C ALA A 91 -9.19 3.54 -1.85
N GLU A 92 -8.49 4.37 -2.62
CA GLU A 92 -7.14 4.86 -2.31
C GLU A 92 -7.08 5.66 -1.00
N GLU A 93 -8.10 6.47 -0.72
CA GLU A 93 -8.15 7.31 0.49
C GLU A 93 -8.50 6.50 1.76
N ASN A 94 -9.35 5.48 1.64
CA ASN A 94 -9.98 4.86 2.81
C ASN A 94 -9.53 3.42 3.11
N VAL A 95 -9.11 2.67 2.08
CA VAL A 95 -8.68 1.28 2.25
C VAL A 95 -7.23 1.27 2.72
N LYS A 96 -7.04 0.92 3.99
CA LYS A 96 -5.71 0.75 4.56
C LYS A 96 -5.14 -0.61 4.15
N ILE A 97 -4.36 -0.64 3.09
CA ILE A 97 -3.52 -1.81 2.80
C ILE A 97 -2.52 -1.98 3.95
N GLN A 98 -2.41 -3.19 4.47
CA GLN A 98 -1.36 -3.54 5.41
C GLN A 98 0.00 -3.42 4.71
N LYS A 99 0.69 -2.32 4.95
CA LYS A 99 2.05 -2.08 4.45
C LYS A 99 3.04 -2.38 5.57
N VAL A 100 4.12 -3.05 5.19
CA VAL A 100 5.26 -3.28 6.05
C VAL A 100 6.29 -2.19 5.79
N THR A 101 6.83 -1.63 6.87
CA THR A 101 7.92 -0.66 6.81
C THR A 101 9.19 -1.27 7.38
N ILE A 102 10.26 -1.30 6.59
CA ILE A 102 11.60 -1.69 7.03
C ILE A 102 12.47 -0.43 7.03
N SER A 103 13.35 -0.29 8.03
CA SER A 103 14.27 0.84 8.13
C SER A 103 15.69 0.36 8.36
N ALA A 104 16.66 0.95 7.65
CA ALA A 104 18.08 0.75 7.87
C ALA A 104 18.83 2.08 7.89
N ILE A 105 20.05 2.06 8.41
CA ILE A 105 20.95 3.21 8.42
C ILE A 105 22.00 2.98 7.34
N LEU A 106 22.17 3.98 6.48
CA LEU A 106 23.19 4.04 5.47
C LEU A 106 24.23 5.08 5.91
N GLU A 107 25.42 4.61 6.23
CA GLU A 107 26.58 5.48 6.47
C GLU A 107 27.26 5.79 5.15
N LEU A 108 27.38 7.07 4.81
CA LEU A 108 28.08 7.52 3.60
C LEU A 108 29.14 8.54 4.00
N VAL A 109 30.39 8.28 3.61
CA VAL A 109 31.54 9.14 3.91
C VAL A 109 32.30 9.43 2.62
N SER A 110 32.66 10.69 2.41
CA SER A 110 33.52 11.10 1.30
C SER A 110 34.52 12.14 1.80
N ASN A 111 35.81 11.89 1.57
CA ASN A 111 36.89 12.81 1.93
C ASN A 111 37.25 13.79 0.81
N LYS A 112 36.51 13.77 -0.30
CA LYS A 112 36.72 14.69 -1.43
C LYS A 112 36.21 16.09 -1.13
N PRO A 113 36.81 17.15 -1.72
CA PRO A 113 36.32 18.52 -1.62
C PRO A 113 34.84 18.67 -2.03
N ASP A 114 34.39 17.83 -2.96
CA ASP A 114 33.02 17.80 -3.49
C ASP A 114 32.11 16.75 -2.80
N GLY A 115 32.44 16.35 -1.57
CA GLY A 115 31.81 15.22 -0.88
C GLY A 115 30.28 15.33 -0.74
N VAL A 116 29.76 16.53 -0.50
CA VAL A 116 28.31 16.76 -0.37
C VAL A 116 27.57 16.46 -1.68
N ASN A 117 28.12 16.85 -2.82
CA ASN A 117 27.50 16.60 -4.13
C ASN A 117 27.62 15.13 -4.52
N ILE A 118 28.70 14.45 -4.13
CA ILE A 118 28.84 12.99 -4.27
C ILE A 118 27.74 12.27 -3.48
N ILE A 119 27.55 12.62 -2.20
CA ILE A 119 26.51 12.02 -1.36
C ILE A 119 25.12 12.30 -1.92
N ARG A 120 24.84 13.53 -2.37
CA ARG A 120 23.55 13.87 -2.99
C ARG A 120 23.28 13.03 -4.24
N ARG A 121 24.30 12.75 -5.06
CA ARG A 121 24.19 11.84 -6.21
C ARG A 121 23.92 10.40 -5.77
N ALA A 122 24.62 9.91 -4.76
CA ALA A 122 24.42 8.56 -4.20
C ALA A 122 23.01 8.36 -3.64
N LEU A 123 22.47 9.35 -2.91
CA LEU A 123 21.10 9.30 -2.40
C LEU A 123 20.06 9.38 -3.53
N ARG A 124 20.32 10.16 -4.59
CA ARG A 124 19.46 10.18 -5.78
C ARG A 124 19.45 8.84 -6.51
N SER A 125 20.57 8.13 -6.58
CA SER A 125 20.62 6.78 -7.16
C SER A 125 19.95 5.72 -6.28
N ALA A 126 19.75 5.99 -5.00
CA ALA A 126 19.01 5.13 -4.07
C ALA A 126 17.49 5.37 -4.11
N ALA A 127 17.05 6.49 -4.69
CA ALA A 127 15.66 6.90 -4.78
C ALA A 127 14.86 6.47 -6.02
N PRO A 128 15.35 5.69 -7.03
CA PRO A 128 14.48 5.29 -8.12
C PRO A 128 13.32 4.44 -7.58
N LYS A 129 12.11 4.74 -8.06
CA LYS A 129 10.88 4.03 -7.70
C LYS A 129 11.05 2.56 -8.10
N ILE A 130 11.25 1.69 -7.11
CA ILE A 130 11.16 0.25 -7.31
C ILE A 130 9.67 -0.08 -7.30
N ASP A 131 9.18 -0.72 -8.36
CA ASP A 131 7.75 -1.06 -8.48
C ASP A 131 7.28 -1.83 -7.24
N GLY A 132 6.26 -1.29 -6.58
CA GLY A 132 5.67 -1.86 -5.37
C GLY A 132 6.40 -1.56 -4.06
N ALA A 133 7.38 -0.65 -4.04
CA ALA A 133 8.04 -0.18 -2.82
C ALA A 133 8.25 1.35 -2.81
N GLU A 134 7.80 2.00 -1.75
CA GLU A 134 8.02 3.42 -1.50
C GLU A 134 9.28 3.60 -0.65
N ILE A 135 10.25 4.36 -1.16
CA ILE A 135 11.55 4.59 -0.51
C ILE A 135 11.62 6.04 -0.04
N GLU A 136 11.79 6.21 1.27
CA GLU A 136 11.96 7.50 1.93
C GLU A 136 13.37 7.55 2.55
N ILE A 137 14.12 8.61 2.26
CA ILE A 137 15.47 8.81 2.80
C ILE A 137 15.46 10.03 3.71
N LEU A 138 15.78 9.81 4.97
CA LEU A 138 15.82 10.84 6.01
C LEU A 138 17.27 11.09 6.42
N TYR A 139 17.64 12.37 6.53
CA TYR A 139 18.94 12.75 7.07
C TYR A 139 18.89 12.71 8.60
N LEU A 140 19.73 11.87 9.22
CA LEU A 140 19.86 11.82 10.68
C LEU A 140 20.98 12.70 11.21
N GLY A 141 21.98 12.99 10.37
CA GLY A 141 23.21 13.70 10.73
C GLY A 141 24.40 12.97 10.15
N ALA A 142 25.36 13.69 9.56
CA ALA A 142 26.52 13.07 8.93
C ALA A 142 27.29 12.18 9.94
N PRO A 143 27.74 10.98 9.54
CA PRO A 143 27.63 10.35 8.21
C PRO A 143 26.36 9.51 7.97
N ASN A 144 25.38 9.56 8.86
CA ASN A 144 24.21 8.67 8.92
C ASN A 144 22.98 9.20 8.16
N TYR A 145 22.44 8.34 7.28
CA TYR A 145 21.20 8.55 6.54
C TYR A 145 20.26 7.37 6.81
N ARG A 146 19.00 7.61 7.16
CA ARG A 146 18.01 6.55 7.34
C ARG A 146 17.29 6.31 6.04
N ILE A 147 17.32 5.07 5.56
CA ILE A 147 16.49 4.62 4.45
C ILE A 147 15.30 3.85 5.03
N LYS A 148 14.10 4.25 4.64
CA LYS A 148 12.83 3.64 5.05
C LYS A 148 12.14 3.15 3.80
N VAL A 149 11.80 1.87 3.78
CA VAL A 149 11.16 1.21 2.64
C VAL A 149 9.82 0.67 3.08
N THR A 150 8.76 1.10 2.40
CA THR A 150 7.39 0.69 2.66
C THR A 150 6.91 -0.16 1.48
N ALA A 151 6.53 -1.41 1.73
CA ALA A 151 6.01 -2.33 0.70
C ALA A 151 4.86 -3.18 1.24
N THR A 152 4.20 -3.94 0.37
CA THR A 152 3.11 -4.86 0.75
C THR A 152 3.59 -6.15 1.42
N ASP A 153 4.87 -6.51 1.24
CA ASP A 153 5.48 -7.72 1.81
C ASP A 153 6.91 -7.42 2.28
N TYR A 154 7.32 -8.04 3.40
CA TYR A 154 8.70 -8.03 3.92
C TYR A 154 9.72 -8.43 2.85
N LYS A 155 9.45 -9.48 2.06
CA LYS A 155 10.39 -9.93 1.03
C LYS A 155 10.61 -8.89 -0.06
N LYS A 156 9.54 -8.18 -0.45
CA LYS A 156 9.63 -7.09 -1.42
C LYS A 156 10.36 -5.89 -0.83
N ALA A 157 10.05 -5.52 0.42
CA ALA A 157 10.71 -4.43 1.12
C ALA A 157 12.23 -4.67 1.29
N GLU A 158 12.64 -5.88 1.67
CA GLU A 158 14.06 -6.23 1.87
C GLU A 158 14.83 -6.16 0.54
N ARG A 159 14.29 -6.75 -0.53
CA ARG A 159 14.89 -6.68 -1.87
C ARG A 159 15.02 -5.25 -2.38
N ALA A 160 14.01 -4.41 -2.12
CA ALA A 160 14.05 -3.01 -2.50
C ALA A 160 15.09 -2.22 -1.69
N LEU A 161 15.18 -2.49 -0.39
CA LEU A 161 16.18 -1.89 0.51
C LEU A 161 17.60 -2.22 0.08
N GLU A 162 17.87 -3.49 -0.24
CA GLU A 162 19.19 -3.96 -0.66
C GLU A 162 19.60 -3.33 -1.98
N LYS A 163 18.73 -3.37 -3.00
CA LYS A 163 18.97 -2.71 -4.30
C LYS A 163 19.26 -1.21 -4.16
N ALA A 164 18.46 -0.50 -3.36
CA ALA A 164 18.63 0.93 -3.14
C ALA A 164 19.95 1.25 -2.42
N SER A 165 20.31 0.43 -1.44
CA SER A 165 21.56 0.58 -0.69
C SER A 165 22.77 0.30 -1.57
N ASP A 166 22.73 -0.76 -2.37
CA ASP A 166 23.81 -1.14 -3.30
C ASP A 166 24.02 -0.08 -4.38
N ALA A 167 22.94 0.52 -4.89
CA ALA A 167 23.04 1.64 -5.83
C ALA A 167 23.76 2.85 -5.21
N ALA A 168 23.40 3.20 -3.96
CA ALA A 168 24.04 4.30 -3.24
C ALA A 168 25.53 4.02 -2.98
N ILE A 169 25.83 2.83 -2.46
CA ILE A 169 27.20 2.40 -2.13
C ILE A 169 28.04 2.33 -3.42
N GLY A 170 27.49 1.81 -4.52
CA GLY A 170 28.18 1.74 -5.80
C GLY A 170 28.59 3.12 -6.34
N VAL A 171 27.74 4.15 -6.16
CA VAL A 171 28.10 5.54 -6.51
C VAL A 171 29.21 6.08 -5.60
N MET A 172 29.16 5.79 -4.30
CA MET A 172 30.21 6.21 -3.36
C MET A 172 31.55 5.57 -3.69
N VAL A 173 31.59 4.25 -3.95
CA VAL A 173 32.83 3.51 -4.25
C VAL A 173 33.49 4.04 -5.53
N ARG A 174 32.72 4.30 -6.59
CA ARG A 174 33.25 4.92 -7.83
C ARG A 174 33.83 6.31 -7.59
N ALA A 175 33.33 7.02 -6.60
CA ALA A 175 33.81 8.34 -6.21
C ALA A 175 34.95 8.29 -5.19
N GLU A 176 35.49 7.10 -4.85
CA GLU A 176 36.49 6.87 -3.79
C GLU A 176 36.00 7.24 -2.38
N GLY A 177 34.67 7.26 -2.18
CA GLY A 177 34.05 7.33 -0.87
C GLY A 177 33.77 5.95 -0.29
N THR A 178 33.34 5.92 0.97
CA THR A 178 32.93 4.69 1.65
C THR A 178 31.43 4.73 1.95
N GLY A 179 30.79 3.57 1.81
CA GLY A 179 29.37 3.38 2.10
C GLY A 179 29.16 2.09 2.88
N LYS A 180 28.40 2.14 3.98
CA LYS A 180 28.06 0.97 4.79
C LYS A 180 26.57 0.95 5.09
N LEU A 181 25.96 -0.21 4.94
CA LEU A 181 24.57 -0.46 5.36
C LEU A 181 24.59 -1.08 6.76
N ILE A 182 24.06 -0.35 7.74
CA ILE A 182 23.84 -0.81 9.11
C ILE A 182 22.37 -1.18 9.25
N ARG A 183 22.11 -2.49 9.34
CA ARG A 183 20.80 -3.03 9.70
C ARG A 183 20.75 -3.09 11.23
N LYS A 184 19.73 -2.52 11.87
CA LYS A 184 19.45 -2.83 13.28
C LYS A 184 19.00 -4.30 13.32
N GLN A 185 19.90 -5.20 13.69
CA GLN A 185 19.47 -6.54 14.10
C GLN A 185 18.52 -6.39 15.28
N LYS A 186 17.39 -7.09 15.19
CA LYS A 186 16.39 -7.17 16.23
C LYS A 186 16.67 -8.39 17.09
#